data_AF-A0A8S3II94-F1
#
_entry.id   AF-A0A8S3II94-F1
#
_cell.length_a   1.000
_cell.length_b   1.000
_cell.length_c   1.000
_cell.angle_alpha   90.00
_cell.angle_beta   90.00
_cell.angle_gamma   90.00
#
_symmetry.space_group_name_H-M   'P 1'
#
loop_
_entity.id
_entity.type
_entity.pdbx_description
1 polymer ?
#
loop_
_entity_poly.entity_id
_entity_poly.type
_entity_poly.pdbx_seq_one_letter_code
_entity_poly.pdbx_strand_id
1 'polypeptide(L)'
;MIKDSEKFADEDKKVKERVDAKNELESYAYSLKTQLSDKEKLGGKLSSDDKEKIEKAVEEQIKWLESNPAAEVDELKEHKKELEEIVTPIMTKLYGQAGAGGAGGAGDAPPPPPHGHDDDSL
;
A
#
# COMPACT_ATOMS: atom_id res chain seq x y z
N MET A 1 17.86 14.21 -36.88
CA MET A 1 18.77 13.86 -35.77
C MET A 1 18.25 14.39 -34.43
N ILE A 2 18.25 15.70 -34.12
CA ILE A 2 17.73 16.20 -32.81
C ILE A 2 16.24 15.86 -32.60
N LYS A 3 15.39 16.09 -33.61
CA LYS A 3 13.95 15.77 -33.56
C LYS A 3 13.64 14.27 -33.47
N ASP A 4 14.56 13.43 -33.93
CA ASP A 4 14.38 11.97 -33.85
C ASP A 4 14.74 11.53 -32.43
N SER A 5 15.85 12.03 -31.86
CA SER A 5 16.29 11.74 -30.49
C SER A 5 15.25 12.12 -29.43
N GLU A 6 14.59 13.28 -29.54
CA GLU A 6 13.54 13.70 -28.60
C GLU A 6 12.31 12.79 -28.68
N LYS A 7 11.90 12.39 -29.89
CA LYS A 7 10.76 11.49 -30.10
C LYS A 7 11.02 10.10 -29.50
N PHE A 8 12.23 9.56 -29.66
CA PHE A 8 12.58 8.27 -29.05
C PHE A 8 12.59 8.34 -27.52
N ALA A 9 13.10 9.44 -26.94
CA ALA A 9 13.11 9.63 -25.49
C ALA A 9 11.69 9.67 -24.88
N ASP A 10 10.75 10.36 -25.54
CA ASP A 10 9.36 10.46 -25.06
C ASP A 10 8.62 9.13 -25.15
N GLU A 11 8.80 8.37 -26.24
CA GLU A 11 8.17 7.06 -26.41
C GLU A 11 8.74 6.02 -25.44
N ASP A 12 10.07 6.00 -25.23
CA ASP A 12 10.71 5.14 -24.23
C ASP A 12 10.20 5.45 -22.81
N LYS A 13 10.01 6.74 -22.51
CA LYS A 13 9.46 7.17 -21.22
C LYS A 13 8.03 6.67 -21.01
N LYS A 14 7.16 6.82 -22.01
CA LYS A 14 5.76 6.32 -21.92
C LYS A 14 5.70 4.82 -21.74
N VAL A 15 6.51 4.06 -22.49
CA VAL A 15 6.57 2.60 -22.35
C VAL A 15 7.01 2.21 -20.94
N LYS A 16 8.05 2.87 -20.42
CA LYS A 16 8.52 2.65 -19.05
C LYS A 16 7.43 2.96 -18.02
N GLU A 17 6.79 4.12 -18.10
CA GLU A 17 5.73 4.51 -17.16
C GLU A 17 4.56 3.53 -17.18
N ARG A 18 4.20 3.02 -18.36
CA ARG A 18 3.15 2.00 -18.50
C ARG A 18 3.52 0.68 -17.85
N VAL A 19 4.76 0.23 -18.05
CA VAL A 19 5.27 -1.00 -17.42
C VAL A 19 5.32 -0.84 -15.90
N ASP A 20 5.82 0.28 -15.41
CA ASP A 20 5.90 0.55 -13.97
C ASP A 20 4.50 0.60 -13.34
N ALA A 21 3.55 1.35 -13.93
CA ALA A 21 2.18 1.43 -13.45
C ALA A 21 1.47 0.06 -13.45
N LYS A 22 1.69 -0.75 -14.49
CA LYS A 22 1.16 -2.12 -14.56
C LYS A 22 1.73 -2.99 -13.45
N ASN A 23 3.05 -2.97 -13.27
CA ASN A 23 3.74 -3.76 -12.25
C ASN A 23 3.28 -3.36 -10.84
N GLU A 24 3.04 -2.07 -10.60
CA GLU A 24 2.52 -1.59 -9.32
C GLU A 24 1.13 -2.13 -9.01
N LEU A 25 0.18 -2.02 -9.95
CA LEU A 25 -1.18 -2.55 -9.77
C LEU A 25 -1.16 -4.07 -9.58
N GLU A 26 -0.43 -4.77 -10.45
CA GLU A 26 -0.32 -6.23 -10.41
C GLU A 26 0.30 -6.70 -9.10
N SER A 27 1.45 -6.12 -8.71
CA SER A 27 2.14 -6.48 -7.47
C SER A 27 1.28 -6.19 -6.24
N TYR A 28 0.54 -5.07 -6.24
CA TYR A 28 -0.35 -4.73 -5.14
C TYR A 28 -1.50 -5.72 -5.00
N ALA A 29 -2.19 -6.02 -6.11
CA ALA A 29 -3.29 -6.98 -6.15
C ALA A 29 -2.84 -8.38 -5.68
N TYR A 30 -1.72 -8.89 -6.19
CA TYR A 30 -1.20 -10.20 -5.77
C TYR A 30 -0.74 -10.21 -4.31
N SER A 31 -0.08 -9.13 -3.84
CA SER A 31 0.31 -9.01 -2.44
C SER A 31 -0.90 -9.10 -1.51
N LEU A 32 -2.00 -8.40 -1.84
CA LEU A 32 -3.25 -8.48 -1.09
C LEU A 32 -3.83 -9.90 -1.11
N LYS A 33 -3.90 -10.54 -2.29
CA LYS A 33 -4.37 -11.93 -2.42
C LYS A 33 -3.60 -12.89 -1.51
N THR A 34 -2.28 -12.78 -1.49
CA THR A 34 -1.41 -13.59 -0.61
C THR A 34 -1.71 -13.29 0.87
N GLN A 35 -1.84 -12.02 1.25
CA GLN A 35 -2.13 -11.64 2.64
C GLN A 35 -3.52 -12.08 3.13
N LEU A 36 -4.53 -12.10 2.25
CA LEU A 36 -5.90 -12.55 2.56
C LEU A 36 -6.00 -14.07 2.70
N SER A 37 -5.14 -14.79 1.96
CA SER A 37 -5.01 -16.26 2.05
C SER A 37 -4.27 -16.70 3.32
N ASP A 38 -3.44 -15.82 3.88
CA ASP A 38 -2.62 -16.07 5.06
C ASP A 38 -3.37 -15.73 6.35
N LYS A 39 -3.66 -16.76 7.16
CA LYS A 39 -4.38 -16.63 8.44
C LYS A 39 -3.60 -15.82 9.48
N GLU A 40 -2.27 -15.75 9.39
CA GLU A 40 -1.45 -14.98 10.34
C GLU A 40 -1.41 -13.48 9.97
N LYS A 41 -1.85 -13.14 8.74
CA LYS A 41 -1.90 -11.77 8.22
C LYS A 41 -3.34 -11.26 8.14
N LEU A 42 -3.79 -10.79 6.98
CA LEU A 42 -5.11 -10.19 6.83
C LEU A 42 -6.22 -11.26 6.89
N GLY A 43 -5.92 -12.47 6.42
CA GLY A 43 -6.89 -13.56 6.36
C GLY A 43 -7.48 -13.99 7.71
N GLY A 44 -6.76 -13.79 8.82
CA GLY A 44 -7.26 -14.06 10.18
C GLY A 44 -7.61 -12.81 11.00
N LYS A 45 -7.35 -11.61 10.45
CA LYS A 45 -7.58 -10.33 11.14
C LYS A 45 -8.81 -9.59 10.65
N LEU A 46 -9.21 -9.81 9.40
CA LEU A 46 -10.39 -9.18 8.80
C LEU A 46 -11.67 -9.97 9.11
N SER A 47 -12.80 -9.26 9.12
CA SER A 47 -14.12 -9.89 9.09
C SER A 47 -14.32 -10.62 7.76
N SER A 48 -15.22 -11.61 7.72
CA SER A 48 -15.55 -12.33 6.49
C SER A 48 -16.03 -11.38 5.39
N ASP A 49 -16.87 -10.39 5.72
CA ASP A 49 -17.39 -9.40 4.77
C ASP A 49 -16.29 -8.50 4.22
N ASP A 50 -15.40 -7.99 5.08
CA ASP A 50 -14.29 -7.12 4.66
C ASP A 50 -13.27 -7.91 3.82
N LYS A 51 -13.02 -9.17 4.17
CA LYS A 51 -12.18 -10.09 3.40
C LYS A 51 -12.76 -10.34 2.00
N GLU A 52 -14.04 -10.70 1.90
CA GLU A 52 -14.70 -11.00 0.62
C GLU A 52 -14.71 -9.77 -0.31
N LYS A 53 -14.91 -8.55 0.23
CA LYS A 53 -14.83 -7.32 -0.55
C LYS A 53 -13.46 -7.12 -1.19
N ILE A 54 -12.39 -7.29 -0.41
CA ILE A 54 -11.03 -7.13 -0.96
C ILE A 54 -10.72 -8.25 -1.95
N GLU A 55 -11.09 -9.51 -1.65
CA GLU A 55 -10.86 -10.64 -2.55
C GLU A 55 -11.53 -10.41 -3.92
N LYS A 56 -12.80 -9.98 -3.94
CA LYS A 56 -13.50 -9.65 -5.20
C LYS A 56 -12.82 -8.51 -5.96
N ALA A 57 -12.50 -7.42 -5.27
CA ALA A 57 -11.84 -6.28 -5.90
C ALA A 57 -10.49 -6.69 -6.51
N VAL A 58 -9.68 -7.45 -5.79
CA VAL A 58 -8.39 -7.96 -6.28
C VAL A 58 -8.57 -8.86 -7.51
N GLU A 59 -9.54 -9.78 -7.49
CA GLU A 59 -9.80 -10.68 -8.62
C GLU A 59 -10.30 -9.93 -9.86
N GLU A 60 -11.16 -8.94 -9.68
CA GLU A 60 -11.63 -8.07 -10.78
C GLU A 60 -10.48 -7.32 -11.42
N GLN A 61 -9.58 -6.73 -10.62
CA GLN A 61 -8.43 -5.98 -11.11
C GLN A 61 -7.39 -6.87 -11.82
N ILE A 62 -7.12 -8.06 -11.29
CA ILE A 62 -6.25 -9.05 -11.95
C ILE A 62 -6.83 -9.46 -13.30
N LYS A 63 -8.12 -9.81 -13.34
CA LYS A 63 -8.80 -10.22 -14.58
C LYS A 63 -8.84 -9.09 -15.61
N TRP A 64 -9.02 -7.85 -15.15
CA TRP A 64 -8.96 -6.67 -16.01
C TRP A 64 -7.54 -6.49 -16.58
N LEU A 65 -6.48 -6.62 -15.78
CA LEU A 65 -5.09 -6.56 -16.25
C LEU A 65 -4.77 -7.64 -17.31
N GLU A 66 -5.27 -8.86 -17.12
CA GLU A 66 -5.13 -9.95 -18.08
C GLU A 66 -5.85 -9.67 -19.40
N SER A 67 -7.00 -9.02 -19.34
CA SER A 67 -7.82 -8.66 -20.51
C SER A 67 -7.33 -7.40 -21.22
N ASN A 68 -6.56 -6.55 -20.54
CA ASN A 68 -6.08 -5.26 -21.05
C ASN A 68 -4.54 -5.16 -20.99
N PRO A 69 -3.79 -6.04 -21.69
CA PRO A 69 -2.32 -6.05 -21.64
C PRO A 69 -1.67 -4.78 -22.21
N ALA A 70 -2.43 -4.00 -22.98
CA ALA A 70 -2.04 -2.76 -23.61
C ALA A 70 -2.68 -1.51 -22.97
N ALA A 71 -3.25 -1.62 -21.77
CA ALA A 71 -3.82 -0.49 -21.04
C ALA A 71 -2.84 0.67 -20.91
N GLU A 72 -3.37 1.89 -20.98
CA GLU A 72 -2.61 3.12 -20.86
C GLU A 72 -2.27 3.44 -19.39
N VAL A 73 -1.27 4.31 -19.19
CA VAL A 73 -0.78 4.69 -17.85
C VAL A 73 -1.90 5.21 -16.95
N ASP A 74 -2.82 6.00 -17.51
CA ASP A 74 -3.90 6.61 -16.75
C ASP A 74 -4.95 5.58 -16.31
N GLU A 75 -5.30 4.61 -17.18
CA GLU A 75 -6.19 3.50 -16.83
C GLU A 75 -5.58 2.64 -15.72
N LEU A 76 -4.28 2.30 -15.83
CA LEU A 76 -3.58 1.51 -14.82
C LEU A 76 -3.58 2.21 -13.44
N LYS A 77 -3.39 3.54 -13.43
CA LYS A 77 -3.44 4.35 -12.21
C LYS A 77 -4.85 4.46 -11.64
N GLU A 78 -5.87 4.60 -12.48
CA GLU A 78 -7.27 4.64 -12.07
C GLU A 78 -7.68 3.33 -11.41
N HIS A 79 -7.41 2.20 -12.05
CA HIS A 79 -7.66 0.86 -11.51
C HIS A 79 -6.93 0.60 -10.19
N LYS A 80 -5.70 1.10 -10.03
CA LYS A 80 -4.99 1.07 -8.75
C LYS A 80 -5.69 1.89 -7.68
N LYS A 81 -6.12 3.11 -8.01
CA LYS A 81 -6.84 3.99 -7.10
C LYS A 81 -8.18 3.40 -6.65
N GLU A 82 -8.93 2.77 -7.56
CA GLU A 82 -10.17 2.04 -7.22
C GLU A 82 -9.93 0.93 -6.20
N LEU A 83 -8.86 0.14 -6.40
CA LEU A 83 -8.49 -0.91 -5.45
C LEU A 83 -8.09 -0.32 -4.08
N GLU A 84 -7.31 0.77 -4.07
CA GLU A 84 -6.91 1.47 -2.86
C GLU A 84 -8.10 2.09 -2.11
N GLU A 85 -9.11 2.61 -2.81
CA GLU A 85 -10.32 3.20 -2.21
C GLU A 85 -11.15 2.17 -1.45
N ILE A 86 -11.09 0.89 -1.84
CA ILE A 86 -11.73 -0.22 -1.13
C ILE A 86 -10.85 -0.68 0.04
N VAL A 87 -9.55 -0.85 -0.18
CA VAL A 87 -8.63 -1.45 0.79
C VAL A 87 -8.29 -0.50 1.94
N THR A 88 -7.99 0.76 1.64
CA THR A 88 -7.53 1.77 2.61
C THR A 88 -8.49 1.96 3.80
N PRO A 89 -9.81 2.13 3.62
CA PRO A 89 -10.72 2.28 4.77
C PRO A 89 -10.80 1.01 5.62
N ILE A 90 -10.73 -0.17 5.01
CA ILE A 90 -10.74 -1.45 5.73
C ILE A 90 -9.47 -1.59 6.57
N MET A 91 -8.31 -1.29 5.99
CA MET A 91 -7.03 -1.32 6.69
C MET A 91 -6.98 -0.28 7.82
N THR A 92 -7.49 0.93 7.58
CA THR A 92 -7.59 1.99 8.60
C THR A 92 -8.43 1.54 9.78
N LYS A 93 -9.60 0.93 9.53
CA LYS A 93 -10.45 0.36 10.57
C LYS A 93 -9.71 -0.76 11.34
N LEU A 94 -9.04 -1.67 10.65
CA LEU A 94 -8.30 -2.78 11.26
C LEU A 94 -7.19 -2.28 12.20
N TYR A 95 -6.33 -1.37 11.75
CA TYR A 95 -5.24 -0.84 12.56
C TYR A 95 -5.73 0.14 13.63
N GLY A 96 -6.80 0.89 13.38
CA GLY A 96 -7.46 1.72 14.38
C GLY A 96 -8.06 0.90 15.52
N GLN A 97 -8.63 -0.27 15.22
CA GLN A 97 -9.08 -1.21 16.25
C GLN A 97 -7.91 -1.86 17.00
N ALA A 98 -6.79 -2.14 16.32
CA ALA A 98 -5.58 -2.66 16.97
C ALA A 98 -4.93 -1.64 17.92
N GLY A 99 -5.02 -0.34 17.63
CA GLY A 99 -4.53 0.73 18.51
C GLY A 99 -5.42 0.98 19.75
N ALA A 100 -6.71 0.67 19.67
CA ALA A 100 -7.65 0.83 20.78
C ALA A 100 -7.59 -0.30 21.83
N GLY A 101 -6.88 -1.39 21.54
CA GLY A 101 -6.69 -2.53 22.46
C GLY A 101 -5.43 -2.47 23.33
N GLY A 102 -4.62 -1.41 23.23
CA GLY A 102 -3.30 -1.31 23.84
C GLY A 102 -3.10 -0.15 24.83
N ALA A 103 -4.17 0.44 25.36
CA ALA A 103 -4.11 1.50 26.37
C ALA A 103 -4.86 1.07 27.64
N GLY A 104 -4.30 0.07 28.34
CA GLY A 104 -4.84 -0.42 29.60
C GLY A 104 -3.73 -1.01 30.47
N GLY A 105 -2.98 -0.15 31.17
CA GLY A 105 -2.17 -0.54 32.33
C GLY A 105 -0.73 -0.03 32.34
N ALA A 106 -0.35 0.53 33.50
CA ALA A 106 0.93 1.14 33.88
C ALA A 106 1.13 2.57 33.32
N GLY A 107 0.72 3.65 33.98
CA GLY A 107 0.77 3.88 35.43
C GLY A 107 2.10 4.56 35.76
N ASP A 108 2.04 5.88 35.90
CA ASP A 108 2.84 6.72 36.80
C ASP A 108 4.27 6.23 37.11
N ALA A 109 5.25 6.73 36.33
CA ALA A 109 6.62 6.85 36.81
C ALA A 109 7.12 8.26 36.42
N PRO A 110 7.44 9.15 37.38
CA PRO A 110 7.95 10.48 37.10
C PRO A 110 9.33 10.42 36.41
N PRO A 111 9.71 11.44 35.64
CA PRO A 111 11.00 11.46 34.95
C PRO A 111 12.17 11.43 35.95
N PRO A 112 13.29 10.73 35.65
CA PRO A 112 14.49 10.83 36.46
C PRO A 112 15.06 12.27 36.38
N PRO A 113 15.70 12.77 37.45
CA PRO A 113 16.18 14.14 37.53
C PRO A 113 17.30 14.41 36.51
N PRO A 114 17.49 15.68 36.08
CA PRO A 114 18.54 16.04 35.13
C PRO A 114 19.91 15.75 35.74
N HIS A 115 20.71 14.96 35.03
CA HIS A 115 22.11 14.72 35.37
C HIS A 115 22.88 16.01 35.09
N GLY A 116 23.19 16.75 36.15
CA GLY A 116 24.19 17.81 36.11
C GLY A 116 25.54 17.19 35.82
N HIS A 117 26.14 17.57 34.70
CA HIS A 117 27.58 17.44 34.52
C HIS A 117 28.14 18.86 34.54
N ASP A 118 28.65 19.21 35.72
CA ASP A 118 29.51 20.35 35.95
C ASP A 118 30.74 20.24 35.03
N ASP A 119 30.81 21.10 34.01
CA ASP A 119 32.06 21.44 33.33
C ASP A 119 32.24 22.95 33.50
N ASP A 120 32.82 23.32 34.65
CA ASP A 120 33.37 24.64 34.90
C ASP A 120 34.69 24.47 35.68
N SER A 121 35.78 24.82 35.00
CA SER A 121 37.01 25.38 35.54
C SER A 121 38.01 24.47 36.28
N LEU A 122 39.07 24.03 35.57
CA LEU A 122 40.46 24.57 35.61
C LEU A 122 41.49 23.63 34.97
#